data_AF-A0A8J5M7P3-F1
#
_entry.id   AF-A0A8J5M7P3-F1
#
_cell.length_a   1.000
_cell.length_b   1.000
_cell.length_c   1.000
_cell.angle_alpha   90.00
_cell.angle_beta   90.00
_cell.angle_gamma   90.00
#
_symmetry.space_group_name_H-M   'P 1'
#
loop_
_entity.id
_entity.type
_entity.pdbx_description
1 polymer ?
#
loop_
_entity_poly.entity_id
_entity_poly.type
_entity_poly.pdbx_seq_one_letter_code
_entity_poly.pdbx_strand_id
1 'polypeptide(L)'
;MGGVLSKAPARASAKTSTTTKGVYASSSPNNSRVVVPGPSDEKLDLEEELEAKREEEAAEKQKTAVAHVVENLFPYAPVTVQTQKYPSTSPKAGQSYLWITVDEAEIKRRGGGESAIRYPVGAAVDIDGNVFVSEAGGTPKANAKESTTPYKISAENIMNFAASKMPPPVLKPPKLVEAQQTELVVKWKKSTDSTVDRYEVQYRRADSPNNAWAGLAVVTAWKHVSLSGMKCHSSFEFRVRARNPGGWNDYSDASEIFWTLPGPPDVPRQPIAGAVSNTYANVIDETFSVEVEGGGKKSVIVDLLENGRDIPVTDVNKQEYVDLVVQWRTQFGAQAQMDSLVQGFTTLIPLSTIKTFDMAELKMLVNGKPTIDVEELRSCTVFQGGYDEHTQVVLWLWQALREFTIELRGQFLKFMTGTNKIPLDGFEPPLNLTKSDLDPQALPRTHTCFNQLVLPEYTSYETLVEKVTFAITNAEGFELS
;
A
#
# COMPACT_ATOMS: atom_id res chain seq x y z
N MET A 1 48.60 50.01 59.79
CA MET A 1 48.99 50.89 58.67
C MET A 1 47.90 50.71 57.62
N GLY A 2 46.89 51.59 57.56
CA GLY A 2 46.98 52.92 56.96
C GLY A 2 46.64 52.76 55.48
N GLY A 3 45.38 52.80 55.07
CA GLY A 3 44.65 54.02 54.68
C GLY A 3 44.54 54.03 53.14
N VAL A 4 43.54 54.57 52.45
CA VAL A 4 42.55 55.57 52.82
C VAL A 4 41.65 55.79 51.58
N LEU A 5 40.32 55.94 51.81
CA LEU A 5 39.34 56.83 51.15
C LEU A 5 39.13 56.76 49.61
N SER A 6 37.97 57.06 49.01
CA SER A 6 36.60 57.41 49.42
C SER A 6 35.85 57.79 48.14
N LYS A 7 34.54 57.52 48.02
CA LYS A 7 33.51 58.57 48.13
C LYS A 7 32.10 58.00 48.04
N ALA A 8 31.30 58.61 48.89
CA ALA A 8 29.96 58.27 49.33
C ALA A 8 28.88 59.08 48.55
N PRO A 9 27.58 58.88 48.86
CA PRO A 9 26.42 59.22 48.04
C PRO A 9 25.60 60.41 48.58
N ALA A 10 24.47 60.73 47.94
CA ALA A 10 23.40 61.61 48.45
C ALA A 10 22.19 61.57 47.48
N ARG A 11 20.92 61.78 47.85
CA ARG A 11 20.19 61.82 49.14
C ARG A 11 18.69 62.05 48.80
N ALA A 12 17.81 61.38 49.54
CA ALA A 12 16.53 61.84 50.13
C ALA A 12 15.50 62.69 49.33
N SER A 13 14.22 62.31 49.46
CA SER A 13 13.37 62.96 50.48
C SER A 13 12.04 62.24 50.73
N ALA A 14 11.80 62.00 52.01
CA ALA A 14 10.51 61.70 52.62
C ALA A 14 9.68 62.98 52.83
N LYS A 15 8.37 62.84 53.04
CA LYS A 15 7.64 63.61 54.06
C LYS A 15 6.24 63.04 54.32
N THR A 16 6.05 62.59 55.56
CA THR A 16 4.78 62.46 56.31
C THR A 16 4.39 63.81 56.93
N SER A 17 3.08 64.12 56.99
CA SER A 17 2.45 64.92 58.05
C SER A 17 0.92 64.77 58.00
N THR A 18 0.26 64.20 59.00
CA THR A 18 -0.34 64.84 60.21
C THR A 18 -1.73 65.45 59.96
N THR A 19 -2.74 64.80 60.56
CA THR A 19 -3.91 65.28 61.33
C THR A 19 -4.56 66.63 60.96
N THR A 20 -5.90 66.69 60.83
CA THR A 20 -6.85 67.44 61.71
C THR A 20 -8.31 67.27 61.25
N LYS A 21 -9.21 67.20 62.25
CA LYS A 21 -10.68 67.11 62.20
C LYS A 21 -11.35 68.25 61.41
N GLY A 22 -12.51 67.96 60.81
CA GLY A 22 -13.49 68.95 60.36
C GLY A 22 -14.84 68.29 60.04
N VAL A 23 -15.81 68.50 60.93
CA VAL A 23 -17.23 68.17 60.76
C VAL A 23 -17.87 69.18 59.82
N TYR A 24 -18.63 68.75 58.81
CA TYR A 24 -19.91 69.38 58.39
C TYR A 24 -20.63 68.43 57.43
N ALA A 25 -21.90 68.16 57.74
CA ALA A 25 -22.81 67.40 56.90
C ALA A 25 -23.40 68.29 55.79
N SER A 26 -23.58 67.73 54.61
CA SER A 26 -24.66 68.12 53.69
C SER A 26 -25.11 66.89 52.88
N SER A 27 -26.39 66.90 52.56
CA SER A 27 -27.27 65.80 52.21
C SER A 27 -27.35 65.48 50.71
N SER A 28 -27.62 64.18 50.42
CA SER A 28 -28.26 63.59 49.22
C SER A 28 -27.41 63.31 47.96
N PRO A 29 -27.81 62.35 47.09
CA PRO A 29 -28.56 61.10 47.30
C PRO A 29 -27.90 59.86 46.64
N ASN A 30 -28.34 58.67 47.05
CA ASN A 30 -28.29 57.37 46.35
C ASN A 30 -27.20 57.13 45.30
N ASN A 31 -26.22 56.28 45.65
CA ASN A 31 -25.64 55.37 44.67
C ASN A 31 -25.73 53.95 45.23
N SER A 32 -26.72 53.21 44.75
CA SER A 32 -26.94 51.79 45.04
C SER A 32 -25.74 51.00 44.55
N ARG A 33 -24.87 50.58 45.48
CA ARG A 33 -23.88 49.55 45.21
C ARG A 33 -24.63 48.24 45.02
N VAL A 34 -24.78 47.80 43.77
CA VAL A 34 -25.22 46.45 43.45
C VAL A 34 -24.18 45.49 44.03
N VAL A 35 -24.48 44.94 45.19
CA VAL A 35 -23.80 43.75 45.70
C VAL A 35 -24.41 42.60 44.93
N VAL A 36 -23.67 42.09 43.95
CA VAL A 36 -23.99 40.79 43.35
C VAL A 36 -23.86 39.77 44.47
N PRO A 37 -24.93 39.07 44.88
CA PRO A 37 -24.79 37.98 45.82
C PRO A 37 -23.86 36.94 45.19
N GLY A 38 -22.79 36.54 45.89
CA GLY A 38 -22.11 35.30 45.55
C GLY A 38 -23.13 34.15 45.58
N PRO A 39 -22.94 33.09 44.79
CA PRO A 39 -23.83 31.93 44.84
C PRO A 39 -23.98 31.47 46.30
N SER A 40 -25.22 31.23 46.74
CA SER A 40 -25.54 30.73 48.08
C SER A 40 -24.84 29.39 48.34
N ASP A 41 -24.41 29.11 49.57
CA ASP A 41 -23.69 27.86 49.93
C ASP A 41 -24.43 26.60 49.43
N GLU A 42 -25.76 26.55 49.55
CA GLU A 42 -26.57 25.43 49.02
C GLU A 42 -26.45 25.21 47.49
N LYS A 43 -26.15 26.27 46.74
CA LYS A 43 -26.00 26.21 45.28
C LYS A 43 -24.59 25.75 44.89
N LEU A 44 -23.60 26.07 45.72
CA LEU A 44 -22.23 25.58 45.63
C LEU A 44 -22.16 24.08 45.95
N ASP A 45 -22.86 23.66 47.01
CA ASP A 45 -22.94 22.25 47.42
C ASP A 45 -23.59 21.36 46.35
N LEU A 46 -24.67 21.85 45.72
CA LEU A 46 -25.33 21.16 44.60
C LEU A 46 -24.46 21.08 43.32
N GLU A 47 -23.68 22.14 43.03
CA GLU A 47 -22.77 22.15 41.89
C GLU A 47 -21.59 21.18 42.10
N GLU A 48 -21.06 21.10 43.32
CA GLU A 48 -20.00 20.15 43.70
C GLU A 48 -20.48 18.70 43.65
N GLU A 49 -21.69 18.42 44.17
CA GLU A 49 -22.30 17.08 44.11
C GLU A 49 -22.59 16.63 42.65
N LEU A 50 -23.02 17.55 41.79
CA LEU A 50 -23.23 17.29 40.36
C LEU A 50 -21.91 17.07 39.59
N GLU A 51 -20.82 17.71 39.99
CA GLU A 51 -19.50 17.50 39.40
C GLU A 51 -18.94 16.14 39.82
N ALA A 52 -18.99 15.80 41.10
CA ALA A 52 -18.56 14.50 41.62
C ALA A 52 -19.30 13.33 40.94
N LYS A 53 -20.61 13.48 40.71
CA LYS A 53 -21.41 12.48 40.00
C LYS A 53 -21.01 12.33 38.52
N ARG A 54 -20.63 13.43 37.85
CA ARG A 54 -20.13 13.40 36.47
C ARG A 54 -18.76 12.74 36.38
N GLU A 55 -17.89 12.98 37.35
CA GLU A 55 -16.58 12.33 37.45
C GLU A 55 -16.70 10.82 37.69
N GLU A 56 -17.61 10.39 38.57
CA GLU A 56 -17.88 8.97 38.83
C GLU A 56 -18.41 8.26 37.58
N GLU A 57 -19.38 8.87 36.87
CA GLU A 57 -19.92 8.32 35.62
C GLU A 57 -18.85 8.23 34.51
N ALA A 58 -17.98 9.23 34.40
CA ALA A 58 -16.86 9.24 33.46
C ALA A 58 -15.83 8.14 33.79
N ALA A 59 -15.52 7.94 35.07
CA ALA A 59 -14.63 6.88 35.52
C ALA A 59 -15.20 5.48 35.22
N GLU A 60 -16.50 5.28 35.40
CA GLU A 60 -17.17 4.02 35.09
C GLU A 60 -17.19 3.74 33.57
N LYS A 61 -17.45 4.77 32.75
CA LYS A 61 -17.33 4.69 31.28
C LYS A 61 -15.92 4.32 30.85
N GLN A 62 -14.90 4.98 31.40
CA GLN A 62 -13.50 4.72 31.08
C GLN A 62 -13.09 3.30 31.49
N LYS A 63 -13.51 2.82 32.67
CA LYS A 63 -13.26 1.46 33.14
C LYS A 63 -13.89 0.41 32.22
N THR A 64 -15.13 0.63 31.80
CA THR A 64 -15.86 -0.26 30.88
C THR A 64 -15.18 -0.30 29.51
N ALA A 65 -14.73 0.85 29.02
CA ALA A 65 -13.98 0.95 27.77
C ALA A 65 -12.63 0.23 27.82
N VAL A 66 -11.88 0.34 28.93
CA VAL A 66 -10.63 -0.40 29.13
C VAL A 66 -10.89 -1.90 29.12
N ALA A 67 -11.88 -2.38 29.86
CA ALA A 67 -12.24 -3.80 29.87
C ALA A 67 -12.59 -4.29 28.46
N HIS A 68 -13.39 -3.52 27.72
CA HIS A 68 -13.73 -3.82 26.33
C HIS A 68 -12.48 -3.91 25.43
N VAL A 69 -11.52 -3.00 25.57
CA VAL A 69 -10.27 -3.02 24.80
C VAL A 69 -9.44 -4.28 25.10
N VAL A 70 -9.24 -4.59 26.38
CA VAL A 70 -8.39 -5.71 26.80
C VAL A 70 -9.00 -7.04 26.38
N GLU A 71 -10.31 -7.22 26.59
CA GLU A 71 -10.98 -8.47 26.27
C GLU A 71 -11.09 -8.72 24.76
N ASN A 72 -11.25 -7.65 23.97
CA ASN A 72 -11.71 -7.78 22.58
C ASN A 72 -10.66 -7.36 21.54
N LEU A 73 -9.87 -6.31 21.80
CA LEU A 73 -8.80 -5.90 20.87
C LEU A 73 -7.49 -6.63 21.15
N PHE A 74 -7.27 -7.06 22.40
CA PHE A 74 -6.07 -7.76 22.83
C PHE A 74 -6.38 -9.14 23.45
N PRO A 75 -7.23 -9.98 22.82
CA PRO A 75 -7.66 -11.23 23.42
C PRO A 75 -6.47 -12.15 23.67
N TYR A 76 -6.34 -12.62 24.91
CA TYR A 76 -5.28 -13.53 25.37
C TYR A 76 -3.86 -12.95 25.34
N ALA A 77 -3.68 -11.68 24.98
CA ALA A 77 -2.40 -10.99 25.07
C ALA A 77 -2.20 -10.44 26.50
N PRO A 78 -1.01 -10.57 27.09
CA PRO A 78 -0.66 -9.72 28.21
C PRO A 78 -0.60 -8.26 27.71
N VAL A 79 -1.23 -7.34 28.44
CA VAL A 79 -1.31 -5.93 28.06
C VAL A 79 -0.73 -5.04 29.16
N THR A 80 -0.18 -3.90 28.74
CA THR A 80 0.25 -2.81 29.63
C THR A 80 -0.71 -1.64 29.46
N VAL A 81 -1.13 -1.03 30.58
CA VAL A 81 -1.97 0.19 30.58
C VAL A 81 -1.15 1.32 31.21
N GLN A 82 -0.94 2.41 30.47
CA GLN A 82 -0.18 3.58 30.91
C GLN A 82 -1.02 4.85 30.84
N THR A 83 -0.98 5.70 31.86
CA THR A 83 -1.60 7.03 31.80
C THR A 83 -0.69 8.00 31.04
N GLN A 84 -1.23 8.65 30.00
CA GLN A 84 -0.52 9.66 29.21
C GLN A 84 -1.30 10.98 29.21
N LYS A 85 -0.63 12.09 28.92
CA LYS A 85 -1.25 13.42 28.81
C LYS A 85 -1.33 13.87 27.36
N TYR A 86 -2.40 14.57 27.02
CA TYR A 86 -2.52 15.21 25.73
C TYR A 86 -1.44 16.29 25.56
N PRO A 87 -0.82 16.42 24.37
CA PRO A 87 0.17 17.46 24.10
C PRO A 87 -0.46 18.86 24.20
N SER A 88 0.35 19.88 24.48
CA SER A 88 -0.09 21.28 24.61
C SER A 88 -0.78 21.84 23.36
N THR A 89 -0.55 21.23 22.20
CA THR A 89 -1.16 21.59 20.92
C THR A 89 -2.55 20.96 20.70
N SER A 90 -3.05 20.17 21.66
CA SER A 90 -4.35 19.48 21.58
C SER A 90 -5.50 20.34 22.10
N PRO A 91 -6.72 20.27 21.50
CA PRO A 91 -7.93 20.83 22.11
C PRO A 91 -8.22 20.27 23.51
N LYS A 92 -7.75 19.05 23.81
CA LYS A 92 -7.84 18.40 25.13
C LYS A 92 -6.54 18.57 25.96
N ALA A 93 -5.74 19.61 25.70
CA ALA A 93 -4.46 19.81 26.40
C ALA A 93 -4.64 19.81 27.93
N GLY A 94 -3.73 19.11 28.64
CA GLY A 94 -3.78 18.97 30.09
C GLY A 94 -4.63 17.82 30.61
N GLN A 95 -5.54 17.26 29.80
CA GLN A 95 -6.27 16.04 30.14
C GLN A 95 -5.37 14.80 30.02
N SER A 96 -5.78 13.71 30.65
CA SER A 96 -5.09 12.42 30.57
C SER A 96 -5.94 11.39 29.82
N TYR A 97 -5.27 10.40 29.22
CA TYR A 97 -5.87 9.23 28.58
C TYR A 97 -5.10 7.98 28.97
N LEU A 98 -5.75 6.82 28.87
CA LEU A 98 -5.12 5.52 29.11
C LEU A 98 -4.63 4.94 27.79
N TRP A 99 -3.37 4.54 27.74
CA TRP A 99 -2.71 3.94 26.58
C TRP A 99 -2.48 2.45 26.83
N ILE A 100 -3.09 1.61 26.00
CA ILE A 100 -3.08 0.15 26.14
C ILE A 100 -2.27 -0.47 25.00
N THR A 101 -1.25 -1.25 25.34
CA THR A 101 -0.37 -1.95 24.37
C THR A 101 -0.13 -3.39 24.79
N VAL A 102 0.29 -4.24 23.85
CA VAL A 102 0.76 -5.60 24.17
C VAL A 102 2.06 -5.54 24.95
N ASP A 103 2.18 -6.38 25.99
CA ASP A 103 3.44 -6.62 26.71
C ASP A 103 4.25 -7.70 25.97
N GLU A 104 5.07 -7.26 25.03
CA GLU A 104 5.93 -8.14 24.24
C GLU A 104 6.97 -8.89 25.09
N ALA A 105 7.38 -8.33 26.24
CA ALA A 105 8.38 -8.94 27.11
C ALA A 105 7.80 -10.14 27.87
N GLU A 106 6.54 -10.04 28.29
CA GLU A 106 5.78 -11.15 28.90
C GLU A 106 5.48 -12.26 27.87
N ILE A 107 5.15 -11.92 26.62
CA ILE A 107 4.96 -12.91 25.54
C ILE A 107 6.24 -13.72 25.29
N LYS A 108 7.39 -13.04 25.21
CA LYS A 108 8.70 -13.69 25.03
C LYS A 108 9.08 -14.59 26.22
N ARG A 109 8.77 -14.18 27.45
CA ARG A 109 9.02 -14.98 28.67
C ARG A 109 8.18 -16.26 28.74
N ARG A 110 6.99 -16.27 28.15
CA ARG A 110 6.10 -17.44 28.10
C ARG A 110 6.47 -18.48 27.03
N GLY A 111 7.57 -18.26 26.30
CA GLY A 111 8.04 -19.18 25.25
C GLY A 111 7.16 -19.16 23.99
N GLY A 112 6.34 -18.12 23.79
CA GLY A 112 5.54 -17.97 22.59
C GLY A 112 6.43 -17.63 21.38
N GLY A 113 6.39 -18.48 20.35
CA GLY A 113 6.83 -18.09 19.00
C GLY A 113 5.94 -16.96 18.43
N GLU A 114 6.20 -16.51 17.19
CA GLU A 114 5.33 -15.55 16.48
C GLU A 114 3.85 -15.94 16.67
N SER A 115 3.12 -15.13 17.43
CA SER A 115 1.69 -15.38 17.65
C SER A 115 0.99 -15.30 16.30
N ALA A 116 0.23 -16.32 15.91
CA ALA A 116 -0.57 -16.31 14.68
C ALA A 116 -1.62 -15.19 14.66
N ILE A 117 -1.85 -14.53 15.82
CA ILE A 117 -2.75 -13.40 15.99
C ILE A 117 -1.94 -12.10 15.96
N ARG A 118 -2.16 -11.28 14.93
CA ARG A 118 -1.64 -9.90 14.88
C ARG A 118 -2.55 -8.98 15.70
N TYR A 119 -1.99 -8.34 16.72
CA TYR A 119 -2.67 -7.34 17.54
C TYR A 119 -2.44 -5.92 16.99
N PRO A 120 -3.34 -4.96 17.32
CA PRO A 120 -3.08 -3.54 17.09
C PRO A 120 -1.80 -3.06 17.79
N VAL A 121 -1.19 -1.97 17.30
CA VAL A 121 -0.03 -1.32 17.95
C VAL A 121 -0.41 -0.80 19.34
N GLY A 122 -1.64 -0.33 19.49
CA GLY A 122 -2.21 0.03 20.79
C GLY A 122 -3.55 0.75 20.67
N ALA A 123 -4.19 0.96 21.81
CA ALA A 123 -5.48 1.64 21.93
C ALA A 123 -5.46 2.72 23.02
N ALA A 124 -5.93 3.92 22.69
CA ALA A 124 -6.07 5.03 23.63
C ALA A 124 -7.53 5.15 24.10
N VAL A 125 -7.75 5.25 25.40
CA VAL A 125 -9.07 5.47 26.03
C VAL A 125 -9.09 6.86 26.66
N ASP A 126 -9.96 7.75 26.17
CA ASP A 126 -10.09 9.09 26.73
C ASP A 126 -10.95 9.13 27.99
N ILE A 127 -11.03 10.29 28.66
CA ILE A 127 -11.83 10.49 29.88
C ILE A 127 -13.33 10.28 29.66
N ASP A 128 -13.80 10.45 28.42
CA ASP A 128 -15.20 10.27 28.05
C ASP A 128 -15.52 8.79 27.75
N GLY A 129 -14.52 7.89 27.79
CA GLY A 129 -14.67 6.46 27.48
C GLY A 129 -14.62 6.13 25.98
N ASN A 130 -14.21 7.06 25.11
CA ASN A 130 -13.98 6.76 23.70
C ASN A 130 -12.65 6.05 23.50
N VAL A 131 -12.62 5.10 22.56
CA VAL A 131 -11.44 4.29 22.24
C VAL A 131 -10.91 4.65 20.86
N PHE A 132 -9.59 4.82 20.73
CA PHE A 132 -8.89 5.10 19.47
C PHE A 132 -7.80 4.05 19.23
N VAL A 133 -7.87 3.30 18.14
CA VAL A 133 -7.00 2.13 17.87
C VAL A 133 -6.04 2.39 16.71
N SER A 134 -4.76 1.98 16.85
CA SER A 134 -3.70 2.14 15.82
C SER A 134 -3.15 0.80 15.33
N GLU A 135 -2.84 0.68 14.03
CA GLU A 135 -2.64 -0.61 13.35
C GLU A 135 -1.23 -0.83 12.74
N ALA A 136 -0.47 0.21 12.33
CA ALA A 136 0.96 0.12 11.97
C ALA A 136 1.56 1.51 11.63
N GLY A 137 2.82 1.76 12.00
CA GLY A 137 3.64 2.88 11.48
C GLY A 137 3.55 4.22 12.22
N GLY A 138 2.74 4.34 13.28
CA GLY A 138 2.70 5.56 14.07
C GLY A 138 2.12 5.37 15.47
N THR A 139 2.68 6.10 16.43
CA THR A 139 2.00 6.37 17.72
C THR A 139 0.67 7.04 17.44
N PRO A 140 -0.48 6.46 17.84
CA PRO A 140 -1.75 7.16 17.68
C PRO A 140 -1.72 8.44 18.50
N LYS A 141 -1.95 9.54 17.80
CA LYS A 141 -2.24 10.82 18.43
C LYS A 141 -3.74 11.02 18.26
N ALA A 142 -4.41 11.32 19.36
CA ALA A 142 -5.85 11.60 19.37
C ALA A 142 -6.27 12.77 18.43
N ASN A 143 -5.32 13.51 17.85
CA ASN A 143 -5.54 14.60 16.89
C ASN A 143 -4.74 14.45 15.57
N ALA A 144 -4.45 13.22 15.10
CA ALA A 144 -3.74 13.06 13.83
C ALA A 144 -4.59 13.56 12.64
N LYS A 145 -4.04 14.49 11.83
CA LYS A 145 -4.68 14.97 10.58
C LYS A 145 -4.59 13.88 9.50
N GLU A 146 -5.77 13.40 9.11
CA GLU A 146 -6.25 12.77 7.86
C GLU A 146 -5.44 11.76 7.02
N SER A 147 -4.13 11.52 7.19
CA SER A 147 -3.43 10.51 6.35
C SER A 147 -3.08 9.18 7.04
N THR A 148 -3.37 9.01 8.33
CA THR A 148 -3.15 7.74 9.08
C THR A 148 -4.12 7.65 10.28
N THR A 149 -5.42 7.74 10.02
CA THR A 149 -6.43 7.92 11.09
C THR A 149 -6.59 6.64 11.94
N PRO A 150 -6.28 6.70 13.26
CA PRO A 150 -6.71 5.66 14.18
C PRO A 150 -8.24 5.60 14.18
N TYR A 151 -8.84 4.41 14.21
CA TYR A 151 -10.30 4.32 14.17
C TYR A 151 -10.88 4.52 15.58
N LYS A 152 -11.97 5.30 15.65
CA LYS A 152 -12.69 5.59 16.89
C LYS A 152 -13.79 4.56 17.15
N ILE A 153 -13.96 4.17 18.41
CA ILE A 153 -15.15 3.52 18.94
C ILE A 153 -15.72 4.49 19.99
N SER A 154 -16.99 4.90 19.83
CA SER A 154 -17.62 5.82 20.78
C SER A 154 -17.93 5.11 22.11
N ALA A 155 -17.87 5.87 23.20
CA ALA A 155 -18.28 5.40 24.52
C ALA A 155 -19.72 4.85 24.48
N GLU A 156 -20.63 5.53 23.80
CA GLU A 156 -22.02 5.10 23.62
C GLU A 156 -22.12 3.70 22.98
N ASN A 157 -21.36 3.43 21.92
CA ASN A 157 -21.35 2.11 21.29
C ASN A 157 -20.77 1.03 22.21
N ILE A 158 -19.78 1.37 23.02
CA ILE A 158 -19.19 0.45 24.01
C ILE A 158 -20.20 0.14 25.11
N MET A 159 -20.90 1.15 25.64
CA MET A 159 -21.92 0.96 26.68
C MET A 159 -23.12 0.18 26.15
N ASN A 160 -23.59 0.48 24.93
CA ASN A 160 -24.63 -0.28 24.26
C ASN A 160 -24.22 -1.74 24.03
N PHE A 161 -22.96 -1.98 23.67
CA PHE A 161 -22.40 -3.32 23.52
C PHE A 161 -22.31 -4.08 24.86
N ALA A 162 -21.88 -3.40 25.93
CA ALA A 162 -21.83 -3.97 27.27
C ALA A 162 -23.23 -4.38 27.77
N ALA A 163 -24.27 -3.66 27.37
CA ALA A 163 -25.66 -3.94 27.71
C ALA A 163 -26.31 -5.01 26.81
N SER A 164 -25.94 -5.10 25.52
CA SER A 164 -26.53 -6.02 24.54
C SER A 164 -25.45 -6.71 23.70
N LYS A 165 -25.20 -7.99 23.99
CA LYS A 165 -24.21 -8.85 23.31
C LYS A 165 -24.73 -9.35 21.95
N MET A 166 -25.09 -8.45 21.05
CA MET A 166 -25.52 -8.80 19.70
C MET A 166 -24.33 -8.95 18.74
N PRO A 167 -24.33 -9.95 17.83
CA PRO A 167 -23.34 -10.05 16.77
C PRO A 167 -23.32 -8.81 15.84
N PRO A 168 -22.20 -8.55 15.14
CA PRO A 168 -22.12 -7.44 14.17
C PRO A 168 -23.17 -7.55 13.06
N PRO A 169 -23.67 -6.44 12.48
CA PRO A 169 -24.47 -6.53 11.26
C PRO A 169 -23.65 -7.17 10.12
N VAL A 170 -24.34 -7.91 9.23
CA VAL A 170 -23.73 -8.59 8.09
C VAL A 170 -22.99 -7.59 7.20
N LEU A 171 -21.77 -7.94 6.80
CA LEU A 171 -20.89 -7.07 6.03
C LEU A 171 -21.29 -7.07 4.55
N LYS A 172 -20.92 -6.00 3.84
CA LYS A 172 -20.95 -5.99 2.38
C LYS A 172 -19.83 -6.88 1.82
N PRO A 173 -20.01 -7.47 0.61
CA PRO A 173 -19.00 -8.32 0.00
C PRO A 173 -17.63 -7.63 -0.14
N PRO A 174 -16.53 -8.41 -0.08
CA PRO A 174 -15.19 -7.90 -0.37
C PRO A 174 -15.09 -7.33 -1.79
N LYS A 175 -14.22 -6.33 -1.95
CA LYS A 175 -13.88 -5.68 -3.22
C LYS A 175 -12.42 -5.92 -3.56
N LEU A 176 -12.12 -6.07 -4.84
CA LEU A 176 -10.75 -6.13 -5.32
C LEU A 176 -10.02 -4.81 -5.07
N VAL A 177 -8.78 -4.91 -4.62
CA VAL A 177 -7.83 -3.79 -4.49
C VAL A 177 -6.79 -3.89 -5.58
N GLU A 178 -6.22 -5.07 -5.72
CA GLU A 178 -5.09 -5.33 -6.60
C GLU A 178 -5.18 -6.76 -7.13
N ALA A 179 -4.80 -6.94 -8.39
CA ALA A 179 -4.66 -8.24 -9.02
C ALA A 179 -3.30 -8.34 -9.69
N GLN A 180 -2.60 -9.44 -9.43
CA GLN A 180 -1.35 -9.82 -10.06
C GLN A 180 -1.49 -11.19 -10.72
N GLN A 181 -0.43 -11.68 -11.36
CA GLN A 181 -0.44 -12.99 -12.02
C GLN A 181 -0.66 -14.14 -11.02
N THR A 182 -0.21 -14.00 -9.78
CA THR A 182 -0.27 -15.08 -8.77
C THR A 182 -0.89 -14.63 -7.44
N GLU A 183 -1.42 -13.42 -7.39
CA GLU A 183 -1.92 -12.81 -6.15
C GLU A 183 -3.18 -11.98 -6.39
N LEU A 184 -4.11 -12.03 -5.44
CA LEU A 184 -5.29 -11.15 -5.37
C LEU A 184 -5.36 -10.50 -3.99
N VAL A 185 -5.51 -9.19 -3.95
CA VAL A 185 -5.71 -8.44 -2.71
C VAL A 185 -7.16 -7.95 -2.65
N VAL A 186 -7.90 -8.35 -1.62
CA VAL A 186 -9.30 -7.96 -1.42
C VAL A 186 -9.47 -7.13 -0.16
N LYS A 187 -10.40 -6.18 -0.16
CA LYS A 187 -10.75 -5.33 0.98
C LYS A 187 -12.25 -5.29 1.27
N TRP A 188 -12.65 -5.05 2.51
CA TRP A 188 -14.07 -4.89 2.87
C TRP A 188 -14.31 -3.61 3.69
N LYS A 189 -15.58 -3.15 3.69
CA LYS A 189 -15.99 -2.02 4.52
C LYS A 189 -16.18 -2.46 5.97
N LYS A 190 -15.83 -1.57 6.90
CA LYS A 190 -16.05 -1.78 8.33
C LYS A 190 -17.56 -1.88 8.61
N SER A 191 -17.92 -2.68 9.61
CA SER A 191 -19.24 -2.61 10.23
C SER A 191 -19.44 -1.21 10.83
N THR A 192 -20.52 -0.52 10.44
CA THR A 192 -20.80 0.86 10.85
C THR A 192 -21.25 0.97 12.30
N ASP A 193 -21.80 -0.11 12.86
CA ASP A 193 -22.63 -0.03 14.07
C ASP A 193 -22.22 -1.03 15.17
N SER A 194 -21.02 -1.64 15.08
CA SER A 194 -20.54 -2.57 16.12
C SER A 194 -19.02 -2.60 16.25
N THR A 195 -18.56 -2.87 17.47
CA THR A 195 -17.16 -3.15 17.80
C THR A 195 -16.79 -4.54 17.28
N VAL A 196 -16.02 -4.60 16.19
CA VAL A 196 -15.54 -5.86 15.61
C VAL A 196 -14.17 -6.18 16.18
N ASP A 197 -14.00 -7.39 16.72
CA ASP A 197 -12.73 -7.90 17.23
C ASP A 197 -11.96 -8.73 16.19
N ARG A 198 -12.68 -9.42 15.30
CA ARG A 198 -12.11 -10.29 14.27
C ARG A 198 -12.96 -10.29 13.01
N TYR A 199 -12.30 -10.52 11.89
CA TYR A 199 -12.86 -10.86 10.61
C TYR A 199 -12.34 -12.23 10.20
N GLU A 200 -13.21 -13.02 9.59
CA GLU A 200 -12.82 -14.25 8.91
C GLU A 200 -13.14 -14.10 7.43
N VAL A 201 -12.13 -14.29 6.60
CA VAL A 201 -12.24 -14.23 5.14
C VAL A 201 -12.13 -15.62 4.59
N GLN A 202 -13.04 -15.95 3.69
CA GLN A 202 -13.01 -17.18 2.92
C GLN A 202 -12.96 -16.86 1.44
N TYR A 203 -12.39 -17.79 0.68
CA TYR A 203 -12.34 -17.73 -0.77
C TYR A 203 -12.75 -19.07 -1.35
N ARG A 204 -13.17 -19.05 -2.62
CA ARG A 204 -13.33 -20.26 -3.42
C ARG A 204 -12.96 -19.96 -4.85
N ARG A 205 -12.58 -21.00 -5.58
CA ARG A 205 -12.41 -20.93 -7.02
C ARG A 205 -13.78 -20.90 -7.70
N ALA A 206 -14.03 -19.91 -8.54
CA ALA A 206 -15.32 -19.76 -9.23
C ALA A 206 -15.56 -20.89 -10.24
N ASP A 207 -14.49 -21.50 -10.75
CA ASP A 207 -14.51 -22.67 -11.63
C ASP A 207 -14.48 -24.02 -10.87
N SER A 208 -14.56 -24.02 -9.54
CA SER A 208 -14.48 -25.25 -8.75
C SER A 208 -15.81 -26.03 -8.80
N PRO A 209 -15.79 -27.34 -9.16
CA PRO A 209 -17.00 -28.15 -9.21
C PRO A 209 -17.63 -28.39 -7.84
N ASN A 210 -16.83 -28.32 -6.77
CA ASN A 210 -17.30 -28.61 -5.41
C ASN A 210 -17.87 -27.37 -4.70
N ASN A 211 -17.71 -26.19 -5.30
CA ASN A 211 -18.17 -24.89 -4.78
C ASN A 211 -17.83 -24.62 -3.29
N ALA A 212 -16.78 -25.28 -2.79
CA ALA A 212 -16.42 -25.32 -1.38
C ALA A 212 -15.61 -24.09 -1.00
N TRP A 213 -15.94 -23.48 0.14
CA TRP A 213 -15.22 -22.35 0.68
C TRP A 213 -14.00 -22.81 1.48
N ALA A 214 -12.85 -22.20 1.20
CA ALA A 214 -11.60 -22.35 1.94
C ALA A 214 -11.35 -21.13 2.82
N GLY A 215 -10.80 -21.35 4.02
CA GLY A 215 -10.35 -20.28 4.91
C GLY A 215 -9.14 -19.57 4.31
N LEU A 216 -9.22 -18.25 4.15
CA LEU A 216 -8.10 -17.42 3.71
C LEU A 216 -7.33 -16.84 4.89
N ALA A 217 -8.02 -16.12 5.77
CA ALA A 217 -7.41 -15.51 6.94
C ALA A 217 -8.43 -15.22 8.03
N VAL A 218 -7.94 -15.16 9.27
CA VAL A 218 -8.61 -14.55 10.41
C VAL A 218 -7.80 -13.34 10.83
N VAL A 219 -8.36 -12.13 10.65
CA VAL A 219 -7.67 -10.86 10.91
C VAL A 219 -8.43 -10.05 11.94
N THR A 220 -7.75 -9.27 12.76
CA THR A 220 -8.37 -8.49 13.84
C THR A 220 -8.90 -7.17 13.30
N ALA A 221 -8.00 -6.30 12.83
CA ALA A 221 -8.34 -4.94 12.41
C ALA A 221 -7.89 -4.57 11.00
N TRP A 222 -7.18 -5.47 10.33
CA TRP A 222 -6.85 -5.36 8.91
C TRP A 222 -8.12 -5.57 8.08
N LYS A 223 -8.37 -4.67 7.13
CA LYS A 223 -9.57 -4.71 6.27
C LYS A 223 -9.24 -5.17 4.85
N HIS A 224 -8.07 -5.76 4.68
CA HIS A 224 -7.64 -6.35 3.44
C HIS A 224 -6.85 -7.62 3.71
N VAL A 225 -6.86 -8.53 2.75
CA VAL A 225 -6.09 -9.78 2.77
C VAL A 225 -5.63 -10.11 1.36
N SER A 226 -4.45 -10.72 1.27
CA SER A 226 -3.89 -11.26 0.05
C SER A 226 -4.13 -12.77 -0.03
N LEU A 227 -4.60 -13.23 -1.19
CA LEU A 227 -4.54 -14.63 -1.61
C LEU A 227 -3.37 -14.76 -2.60
N SER A 228 -2.28 -15.38 -2.17
CA SER A 228 -1.04 -15.54 -2.94
C SER A 228 -0.80 -16.99 -3.40
N GLY A 229 0.12 -17.18 -4.36
CA GLY A 229 0.54 -18.49 -4.85
C GLY A 229 -0.47 -19.17 -5.78
N MET A 230 -1.34 -18.38 -6.40
CA MET A 230 -2.36 -18.88 -7.34
C MET A 230 -1.78 -18.98 -8.76
N LYS A 231 -2.43 -19.76 -9.63
CA LYS A 231 -2.13 -19.75 -11.07
C LYS A 231 -2.64 -18.45 -11.69
N CYS A 232 -1.98 -18.01 -12.75
CA CYS A 232 -2.45 -16.92 -13.59
C CYS A 232 -3.78 -17.28 -14.28
N HIS A 233 -4.55 -16.24 -14.65
CA HIS A 233 -5.86 -16.38 -15.29
C HIS A 233 -6.82 -17.36 -14.58
N SER A 234 -6.85 -17.31 -13.25
CA SER A 234 -7.73 -18.12 -12.40
C SER A 234 -8.76 -17.23 -11.72
N SER A 235 -9.99 -17.75 -11.58
CA SER A 235 -11.14 -17.00 -11.07
C SER A 235 -11.51 -17.37 -9.63
N PHE A 236 -11.82 -16.36 -8.83
CA PHE A 236 -12.09 -16.51 -7.40
C PHE A 236 -13.23 -15.63 -6.92
N GLU A 237 -13.97 -16.13 -5.93
CA GLU A 237 -14.95 -15.37 -5.16
C GLU A 237 -14.52 -15.33 -3.69
N PHE A 238 -14.91 -14.25 -3.00
CA PHE A 238 -14.54 -14.01 -1.62
C PHE A 238 -15.78 -13.68 -0.79
N ARG A 239 -15.76 -14.05 0.50
CA ARG A 239 -16.76 -13.62 1.48
C ARG A 239 -16.10 -13.36 2.82
N VAL A 240 -16.71 -12.49 3.61
CA VAL A 240 -16.18 -12.10 4.91
C VAL A 240 -17.27 -12.09 5.97
N ARG A 241 -16.94 -12.49 7.18
CA ARG A 241 -17.77 -12.31 8.38
C ARG A 241 -17.00 -11.60 9.47
N ALA A 242 -17.72 -10.96 10.37
CA ALA A 242 -17.19 -10.26 11.54
C ALA A 242 -17.61 -10.95 12.84
N ARG A 243 -16.76 -10.80 13.84
CA ARG A 243 -17.00 -11.24 15.20
C ARG A 243 -16.95 -10.07 16.16
N ASN A 244 -17.81 -10.13 17.16
CA ASN A 244 -17.62 -9.44 18.43
C ASN A 244 -17.86 -10.45 19.58
N PRO A 245 -17.82 -10.04 20.85
CA PRO A 245 -18.12 -10.94 21.96
C PRO A 245 -19.57 -11.42 22.03
N GLY A 246 -20.48 -10.78 21.29
CA GLY A 246 -21.84 -11.27 21.04
C GLY A 246 -21.92 -12.42 20.05
N GLY A 247 -20.85 -12.67 19.29
CA GLY A 247 -20.72 -13.81 18.40
C GLY A 247 -20.26 -13.43 16.99
N TRP A 248 -20.26 -14.43 16.12
CA TRP A 248 -20.07 -14.24 14.69
C TRP A 248 -21.38 -13.83 14.04
N ASN A 249 -21.30 -12.92 13.07
CA ASN A 249 -22.39 -12.75 12.13
C ASN A 249 -22.31 -13.78 10.99
N ASP A 250 -23.36 -13.81 10.18
CA ASP A 250 -23.33 -14.58 8.94
C ASP A 250 -22.31 -13.99 7.96
N TYR A 251 -21.80 -14.85 7.08
CA TYR A 251 -20.96 -14.41 5.97
C TYR A 251 -21.71 -13.42 5.08
N SER A 252 -20.98 -12.43 4.57
CA SER A 252 -21.45 -11.59 3.47
C SER A 252 -21.87 -12.46 2.28
N ASP A 253 -22.65 -11.87 1.38
CA ASP A 253 -22.78 -12.41 0.03
C ASP A 253 -21.38 -12.59 -0.59
N ALA A 254 -21.30 -13.49 -1.57
CA ALA A 254 -20.07 -13.65 -2.34
C ALA A 254 -19.75 -12.34 -3.09
N SER A 255 -18.47 -12.04 -3.22
CA SER A 255 -18.00 -10.98 -4.11
C SER A 255 -18.36 -11.29 -5.56
N GLU A 256 -18.22 -10.30 -6.43
CA GLU A 256 -18.06 -10.59 -7.85
C GLU A 256 -16.82 -11.47 -8.09
N ILE A 257 -16.75 -12.09 -9.27
CA ILE A 257 -15.63 -12.96 -9.64
C ILE A 257 -14.40 -12.10 -9.94
N PHE A 258 -13.34 -12.31 -9.18
CA PHE A 258 -12.04 -11.69 -9.40
C PHE A 258 -11.10 -12.65 -10.12
N TRP A 259 -10.23 -12.10 -10.98
CA TRP A 259 -9.33 -12.86 -11.84
C TRP A 259 -7.89 -12.49 -11.55
N THR A 260 -7.03 -13.49 -11.37
CA THR A 260 -5.58 -13.24 -11.48
C THR A 260 -5.24 -12.83 -12.91
N LEU A 261 -4.22 -12.00 -13.07
CA LEU A 261 -3.84 -11.50 -14.39
C LEU A 261 -3.38 -12.65 -15.29
N PRO A 262 -3.53 -12.51 -16.62
CA PRO A 262 -2.96 -13.46 -17.57
C PRO A 262 -1.45 -13.61 -17.37
N GLY A 263 -1.00 -14.86 -17.41
CA GLY A 263 0.42 -15.19 -17.43
C GLY A 263 0.99 -15.02 -18.83
N PRO A 264 2.31 -15.20 -19.00
CA PRO A 264 2.87 -15.41 -20.33
C PRO A 264 2.12 -16.56 -21.01
N PRO A 265 1.87 -16.49 -22.33
CA PRO A 265 1.22 -17.57 -23.05
C PRO A 265 1.97 -18.88 -22.81
N ASP A 266 1.23 -19.94 -22.55
CA ASP A 266 1.80 -21.28 -22.44
C ASP A 266 2.63 -21.57 -23.70
N VAL A 267 3.77 -22.23 -23.53
CA VAL A 267 4.48 -22.81 -24.67
C VAL A 267 3.46 -23.67 -25.42
N PRO A 268 3.25 -23.43 -26.73
CA PRO A 268 2.27 -24.19 -27.50
C PRO A 268 2.50 -25.67 -27.25
N ARG A 269 1.45 -26.38 -26.79
CA ARG A 269 1.55 -27.83 -26.66
C ARG A 269 1.97 -28.38 -28.01
N GLN A 270 2.88 -29.35 -28.00
CA GLN A 270 3.19 -30.09 -29.22
C GLN A 270 1.87 -30.55 -29.86
N PRO A 271 1.69 -30.37 -31.18
CA PRO A 271 0.47 -30.78 -31.84
C PRO A 271 0.25 -32.27 -31.58
N ILE A 272 -0.88 -32.58 -30.96
CA ILE A 272 -1.30 -33.96 -30.68
C ILE A 272 -2.37 -34.31 -31.71
N ALA A 273 -2.26 -35.46 -32.37
CA ALA A 273 -3.30 -35.94 -33.28
C ALA A 273 -4.62 -36.13 -32.51
N GLY A 274 -5.62 -35.31 -32.83
CA GLY A 274 -6.95 -35.38 -32.21
C GLY A 274 -7.74 -36.58 -32.71
N ALA A 275 -8.00 -37.53 -31.81
CA ALA A 275 -8.87 -38.71 -31.97
C ALA A 275 -8.63 -39.59 -33.22
N VAL A 276 -7.97 -40.74 -33.02
CA VAL A 276 -8.16 -41.89 -33.90
C VAL A 276 -9.45 -42.60 -33.46
N SER A 277 -10.56 -42.28 -34.12
CA SER A 277 -11.79 -43.05 -33.97
C SER A 277 -11.64 -44.39 -34.67
N ASN A 278 -11.98 -45.49 -34.00
CA ASN A 278 -12.19 -46.78 -34.65
C ASN A 278 -13.50 -46.75 -35.45
N THR A 279 -13.50 -46.04 -36.56
CA THR A 279 -14.58 -46.08 -37.54
C THR A 279 -14.03 -45.76 -38.92
N TYR A 280 -13.72 -46.85 -39.63
CA TYR A 280 -13.61 -47.02 -41.09
C TYR A 280 -12.57 -46.17 -41.85
N ALA A 281 -11.90 -46.85 -42.76
CA ALA A 281 -10.68 -46.43 -43.43
C ALA A 281 -10.79 -45.09 -44.17
N ASN A 282 -9.84 -44.19 -43.89
CA ASN A 282 -9.23 -43.38 -44.93
C ASN A 282 -7.75 -43.79 -45.00
N VAL A 283 -7.38 -44.44 -46.09
CA VAL A 283 -5.99 -44.58 -46.50
C VAL A 283 -5.55 -43.18 -46.91
N ILE A 284 -4.94 -42.44 -45.98
CA ILE A 284 -4.05 -41.34 -46.35
C ILE A 284 -2.67 -42.01 -46.38
N ASP A 285 -2.14 -42.24 -47.58
CA ASP A 285 -0.78 -42.75 -47.78
C ASP A 285 0.22 -41.65 -47.37
N GLU A 286 0.36 -41.45 -46.06
CA GLU A 286 1.38 -40.58 -45.49
C GLU A 286 2.73 -41.31 -45.53
N THR A 287 3.78 -40.57 -45.85
CA THR A 287 5.15 -41.06 -45.88
C THR A 287 5.99 -40.24 -44.92
N PHE A 288 7.20 -40.66 -44.57
CA PHE A 288 8.12 -39.90 -43.71
C PHE A 288 8.73 -38.68 -44.44
N SER A 289 7.88 -37.84 -45.02
CA SER A 289 8.24 -36.60 -45.70
C SER A 289 7.24 -35.49 -45.37
N VAL A 290 7.65 -34.23 -45.55
CA VAL A 290 6.81 -33.04 -45.36
C VAL A 290 6.86 -32.14 -46.58
N GLU A 291 5.71 -31.57 -46.92
CA GLU A 291 5.57 -30.60 -48.01
C GLU A 291 5.74 -29.18 -47.46
N VAL A 292 6.62 -28.39 -48.09
CA VAL A 292 6.94 -27.03 -47.66
C VAL A 292 6.56 -26.04 -48.75
N GLU A 293 5.65 -25.12 -48.43
CA GLU A 293 5.30 -24.00 -49.30
C GLU A 293 6.31 -22.86 -49.15
N GLY A 294 7.17 -22.68 -50.16
CA GLY A 294 8.14 -21.60 -50.19
C GLY A 294 7.58 -20.34 -50.83
N GLY A 295 6.98 -19.42 -50.06
CA GLY A 295 6.76 -18.01 -50.41
C GLY A 295 6.41 -17.72 -51.89
N GLY A 296 5.38 -18.39 -52.43
CA GLY A 296 4.90 -18.20 -53.81
C GLY A 296 5.54 -19.08 -54.89
N LYS A 297 6.39 -20.06 -54.55
CA LYS A 297 6.90 -21.10 -55.46
C LYS A 297 6.31 -22.48 -55.14
N LYS A 298 6.35 -23.39 -56.13
CA LYS A 298 5.89 -24.79 -56.03
C LYS A 298 6.41 -25.43 -54.76
N SER A 299 5.55 -26.19 -54.12
CA SER A 299 5.85 -26.94 -52.92
C SER A 299 7.02 -27.90 -53.12
N VAL A 300 7.86 -28.01 -52.08
CA VAL A 300 9.04 -28.90 -52.07
C VAL A 300 8.83 -29.97 -51.01
N ILE A 301 9.03 -31.22 -51.39
CA ILE A 301 8.97 -32.37 -50.47
C ILE A 301 10.34 -32.54 -49.82
N VAL A 302 10.35 -32.55 -48.49
CA VAL A 302 11.54 -32.77 -47.66
C VAL A 302 11.36 -34.09 -46.92
N ASP A 303 12.32 -35.00 -47.08
CA ASP A 303 12.31 -36.26 -46.34
C ASP A 303 12.71 -36.01 -44.87
N LEU A 304 11.96 -36.59 -43.93
CA LEU A 304 12.22 -36.48 -42.49
C LEU A 304 13.32 -37.43 -42.01
N LEU A 305 13.54 -38.50 -42.79
CA LEU A 305 14.59 -39.50 -42.61
C LEU A 305 15.04 -40.00 -43.99
N GLU A 306 16.11 -40.79 -44.05
CA GLU A 306 16.67 -41.25 -45.32
C GLU A 306 15.63 -42.04 -46.16
N ASN A 307 15.33 -41.55 -47.37
CA ASN A 307 14.26 -42.06 -48.25
C ASN A 307 12.85 -42.01 -47.63
N GLY A 308 12.59 -41.05 -46.76
CA GLY A 308 11.34 -40.95 -46.01
C GLY A 308 10.07 -40.91 -46.88
N ARG A 309 10.10 -40.27 -48.06
CA ARG A 309 8.99 -40.28 -49.03
C ARG A 309 8.58 -41.67 -49.54
N ASP A 310 9.46 -42.67 -49.43
CA ASP A 310 9.19 -44.03 -49.88
C ASP A 310 8.79 -44.95 -48.71
N ILE A 311 8.75 -44.41 -47.49
CA ILE A 311 8.45 -45.15 -46.26
C ILE A 311 7.07 -44.76 -45.77
N PRO A 312 6.07 -45.67 -45.84
CA PRO A 312 4.72 -45.36 -45.39
C PRO A 312 4.65 -45.27 -43.86
N VAL A 313 3.82 -44.35 -43.39
CA VAL A 313 3.44 -44.25 -41.99
C VAL A 313 2.41 -45.34 -41.68
N THR A 314 2.69 -46.12 -40.65
CA THR A 314 1.91 -47.25 -40.14
C THR A 314 1.59 -47.02 -38.68
N ASP A 315 0.64 -47.78 -38.13
CA ASP A 315 0.29 -47.70 -36.70
C ASP A 315 1.48 -47.97 -35.75
N VAL A 316 2.50 -48.70 -36.23
CA VAL A 316 3.70 -49.04 -35.44
C VAL A 316 4.72 -47.90 -35.43
N ASN A 317 4.92 -47.21 -36.55
CA ASN A 317 5.96 -46.17 -36.70
C ASN A 317 5.42 -44.73 -36.63
N LYS A 318 4.09 -44.54 -36.48
CA LYS A 318 3.46 -43.20 -36.41
C LYS A 318 4.00 -42.28 -35.32
N GLN A 319 4.46 -42.81 -34.20
CA GLN A 319 5.01 -41.98 -33.12
C GLN A 319 6.34 -41.35 -33.55
N GLU A 320 7.20 -42.12 -34.21
CA GLU A 320 8.48 -41.64 -34.76
C GLU A 320 8.26 -40.58 -35.85
N TYR A 321 7.26 -40.78 -36.72
CA TYR A 321 6.85 -39.78 -37.70
C TYR A 321 6.47 -38.46 -37.03
N VAL A 322 5.63 -38.50 -35.99
CA VAL A 322 5.21 -37.30 -35.25
C VAL A 322 6.42 -36.58 -34.63
N ASP A 323 7.32 -37.32 -33.97
CA ASP A 323 8.50 -36.76 -33.32
C ASP A 323 9.41 -36.05 -34.35
N LEU A 324 9.62 -36.66 -35.52
CA LEU A 324 10.42 -36.09 -36.61
C LEU A 324 9.76 -34.87 -37.26
N VAL A 325 8.44 -34.87 -37.46
CA VAL A 325 7.70 -33.69 -37.94
C VAL A 325 7.83 -32.53 -36.96
N VAL A 326 7.68 -32.81 -35.65
CA VAL A 326 7.82 -31.80 -34.60
C VAL A 326 9.24 -31.24 -34.58
N GLN A 327 10.25 -32.10 -34.62
CA GLN A 327 11.64 -31.69 -34.68
C GLN A 327 11.92 -30.84 -35.93
N TRP A 328 11.42 -31.26 -37.10
CA TRP A 328 11.58 -30.53 -38.34
C TRP A 328 10.95 -29.13 -38.28
N ARG A 329 9.71 -29.01 -37.77
CA ARG A 329 9.00 -27.72 -37.67
C ARG A 329 9.61 -26.76 -36.64
N THR A 330 10.20 -27.29 -35.57
CA THR A 330 10.70 -26.46 -34.44
C THR A 330 12.18 -26.14 -34.53
N GLN A 331 12.98 -27.00 -35.17
CA GLN A 331 14.43 -26.88 -35.23
C GLN A 331 14.93 -26.63 -36.66
N PHE A 332 14.56 -27.49 -37.61
CA PHE A 332 15.18 -27.49 -38.94
C PHE A 332 14.55 -26.50 -39.94
N GLY A 333 13.24 -26.25 -39.87
CA GLY A 333 12.51 -25.42 -40.84
C GLY A 333 12.95 -23.95 -40.88
N ALA A 334 13.57 -23.45 -39.81
CA ALA A 334 14.11 -22.10 -39.71
C ALA A 334 15.63 -22.07 -39.46
N GLN A 335 16.32 -23.21 -39.60
CA GLN A 335 17.73 -23.34 -39.23
C GLN A 335 18.62 -22.36 -40.00
N ALA A 336 18.40 -22.19 -41.31
CA ALA A 336 19.19 -21.26 -42.11
C ALA A 336 19.04 -19.78 -41.68
N GLN A 337 17.82 -19.38 -41.30
CA GLN A 337 17.51 -18.05 -40.79
C GLN A 337 18.12 -17.86 -39.40
N MET A 338 18.04 -18.88 -38.55
CA MET A 338 18.64 -18.87 -37.21
C MET A 338 20.17 -18.81 -37.29
N ASP A 339 20.78 -19.61 -38.16
CA ASP A 339 22.22 -19.61 -38.41
C ASP A 339 22.69 -18.24 -38.90
N SER A 340 21.94 -17.62 -39.82
CA SER A 340 22.24 -16.25 -40.31
C SER A 340 22.14 -15.22 -39.20
N LEU A 341 21.13 -15.31 -38.31
CA LEU A 341 20.97 -14.42 -37.17
C LEU A 341 22.11 -14.59 -36.16
N VAL A 342 22.46 -15.84 -35.82
CA VAL A 342 23.57 -16.16 -34.92
C VAL A 342 24.89 -15.69 -35.53
N GLN A 343 25.11 -15.92 -36.83
CA GLN A 343 26.30 -15.44 -37.52
C GLN A 343 26.39 -13.92 -37.46
N GLY A 344 25.31 -13.19 -37.80
CA GLY A 344 25.26 -11.73 -37.72
C GLY A 344 25.53 -11.21 -36.31
N PHE A 345 24.85 -11.77 -35.31
CA PHE A 345 25.03 -11.41 -33.91
C PHE A 345 26.47 -11.66 -33.41
N THR A 346 27.04 -12.80 -33.80
CA THR A 346 28.39 -13.20 -33.37
C THR A 346 29.53 -12.46 -34.09
N THR A 347 29.23 -11.70 -35.15
CA THR A 347 30.22 -10.78 -35.74
C THR A 347 30.57 -9.62 -34.81
N LEU A 348 29.62 -9.19 -33.95
CA LEU A 348 29.81 -8.09 -33.00
C LEU A 348 30.18 -8.60 -31.62
N ILE A 349 29.53 -9.68 -31.15
CA ILE A 349 29.70 -10.20 -29.80
C ILE A 349 30.14 -11.67 -29.85
N PRO A 350 31.37 -12.01 -29.39
CA PRO A 350 31.85 -13.40 -29.43
C PRO A 350 30.90 -14.37 -28.72
N LEU A 351 30.64 -15.52 -29.35
CA LEU A 351 29.74 -16.54 -28.80
C LEU A 351 30.20 -17.05 -27.42
N SER A 352 31.51 -17.07 -27.17
CA SER A 352 32.08 -17.43 -25.86
C SER A 352 31.61 -16.49 -24.74
N THR A 353 31.44 -15.20 -25.03
CA THR A 353 30.93 -14.20 -24.07
C THR A 353 29.44 -14.39 -23.82
N ILE A 354 28.67 -14.74 -24.85
CA ILE A 354 27.23 -15.00 -24.68
C ILE A 354 26.99 -16.26 -23.84
N LYS A 355 27.84 -17.28 -24.01
CA LYS A 355 27.77 -18.53 -23.25
C LYS A 355 28.09 -18.38 -21.75
N THR A 356 28.57 -17.23 -21.28
CA THR A 356 28.74 -17.00 -19.84
C THR A 356 27.43 -16.63 -19.15
N PHE A 357 26.40 -16.24 -19.91
CA PHE A 357 25.09 -15.88 -19.38
C PHE A 357 24.13 -17.06 -19.52
N ASP A 358 23.25 -17.24 -18.55
CA ASP A 358 22.08 -18.09 -18.71
C ASP A 358 20.99 -17.39 -19.57
N MET A 359 19.93 -18.12 -19.91
CA MET A 359 18.86 -17.56 -20.77
C MET A 359 18.09 -16.41 -20.11
N ALA A 360 17.96 -16.40 -18.78
CA ALA A 360 17.28 -15.33 -18.06
C ALA A 360 18.15 -14.07 -18.00
N GLU A 361 19.45 -14.23 -17.76
CA GLU A 361 20.46 -13.17 -17.76
C GLU A 361 20.62 -12.57 -19.14
N LEU A 362 20.74 -13.38 -20.19
CA LEU A 362 20.82 -12.89 -21.58
C LEU A 362 19.54 -12.15 -21.97
N LYS A 363 18.37 -12.67 -21.56
CA LYS A 363 17.09 -11.99 -21.75
C LYS A 363 17.07 -10.64 -21.04
N MET A 364 17.60 -10.56 -19.82
CA MET A 364 17.69 -9.31 -19.06
C MET A 364 18.72 -8.34 -19.67
N LEU A 365 19.82 -8.84 -20.22
CA LEU A 365 20.83 -8.04 -20.93
C LEU A 365 20.24 -7.37 -22.17
N VAL A 366 19.46 -8.12 -22.96
CA VAL A 366 18.81 -7.60 -24.18
C VAL A 366 17.58 -6.75 -23.85
N ASN A 367 16.83 -7.13 -22.81
CA ASN A 367 15.54 -6.49 -22.50
C ASN A 367 15.58 -5.46 -21.37
N GLY A 368 16.70 -5.26 -20.69
CA GLY A 368 16.77 -4.43 -19.48
C GLY A 368 16.05 -5.05 -18.28
N LYS A 369 16.11 -4.38 -17.13
CA LYS A 369 15.41 -4.80 -15.91
C LYS A 369 13.88 -4.80 -16.12
N PRO A 370 13.15 -5.80 -15.61
CA PRO A 370 11.70 -5.94 -15.84
C PRO A 370 10.86 -4.93 -15.04
N THR A 371 11.41 -4.38 -13.96
CA THR A 371 10.75 -3.42 -13.08
C THR A 371 11.62 -2.19 -12.88
N ILE A 372 10.99 -1.03 -12.75
CA ILE A 372 11.64 0.25 -12.47
C ILE A 372 11.55 0.50 -10.97
N ASP A 373 12.69 0.36 -10.28
CA ASP A 373 12.83 0.71 -8.87
C ASP A 373 13.02 2.23 -8.73
N VAL A 374 12.13 2.86 -7.96
CA VAL A 374 12.12 4.31 -7.76
C VAL A 374 13.31 4.75 -6.91
N GLU A 375 13.77 3.93 -5.96
CA GLU A 375 14.93 4.27 -5.14
C GLU A 375 16.23 4.14 -5.94
N GLU A 376 16.29 3.20 -6.88
CA GLU A 376 17.40 3.13 -7.85
C GLU A 376 17.46 4.40 -8.71
N LEU A 377 16.33 4.81 -9.32
CA LEU A 377 16.26 6.06 -10.08
C LEU A 377 16.70 7.27 -9.25
N ARG A 378 16.21 7.35 -8.00
CA ARG A 378 16.56 8.43 -7.07
C ARG A 378 18.05 8.44 -6.76
N SER A 379 18.65 7.29 -6.49
CA SER A 379 20.09 7.17 -6.18
C SER A 379 20.99 7.58 -7.35
N CYS A 380 20.50 7.45 -8.58
CA CYS A 380 21.19 7.82 -9.81
C CYS A 380 20.88 9.25 -10.29
N THR A 381 20.11 10.04 -9.53
CA THR A 381 19.68 11.38 -9.92
C THR A 381 20.58 12.46 -9.34
N VAL A 382 21.09 13.34 -10.21
CA VAL A 382 21.83 14.55 -9.87
C VAL A 382 20.89 15.75 -9.93
N PHE A 383 20.88 16.57 -8.89
CA PHE A 383 20.03 17.76 -8.81
C PHE A 383 20.76 19.02 -9.30
N GLN A 384 20.05 19.87 -10.04
CA GLN A 384 20.58 21.10 -10.64
C GLN A 384 19.58 22.26 -10.53
N GLY A 385 20.03 23.50 -10.75
CA GLY A 385 19.16 24.68 -10.78
C GLY A 385 18.60 25.11 -9.42
N GLY A 386 19.21 24.64 -8.32
CA GLY A 386 18.76 24.96 -6.96
C GLY A 386 17.76 23.97 -6.36
N TYR A 387 17.48 22.86 -7.05
CA TYR A 387 16.88 21.69 -6.41
C TYR A 387 17.92 20.86 -5.67
N ASP A 388 17.45 20.17 -4.65
CA ASP A 388 18.16 19.15 -3.89
C ASP A 388 17.19 18.01 -3.52
N GLU A 389 17.70 17.00 -2.82
CA GLU A 389 16.93 15.84 -2.39
C GLU A 389 15.83 16.15 -1.34
N HIS A 390 15.87 17.32 -0.71
CA HIS A 390 14.92 17.75 0.32
C HIS A 390 13.85 18.71 -0.23
N THR A 391 14.02 19.18 -1.46
CA THR A 391 13.11 20.11 -2.11
C THR A 391 11.72 19.48 -2.24
N GLN A 392 10.68 20.22 -1.83
CA GLN A 392 9.33 19.67 -1.69
C GLN A 392 8.77 19.08 -3.00
N VAL A 393 8.98 19.76 -4.13
CA VAL A 393 8.52 19.28 -5.45
C VAL A 393 9.29 18.03 -5.91
N VAL A 394 10.54 17.87 -5.49
CA VAL A 394 11.35 16.67 -5.74
C VAL A 394 10.83 15.50 -4.90
N LEU A 395 10.53 15.73 -3.61
CA LEU A 395 9.92 14.72 -2.75
C LEU A 395 8.55 14.24 -3.28
N TRP A 396 7.75 15.18 -3.78
CA TRP A 396 6.48 14.88 -4.45
C TRP A 396 6.66 14.07 -5.74
N LEU A 397 7.68 14.36 -6.55
CA LEU A 397 7.98 13.55 -7.73
C LEU A 397 8.25 12.09 -7.34
N TRP A 398 9.11 11.86 -6.34
CA TRP A 398 9.40 10.50 -5.89
C TRP A 398 8.20 9.80 -5.26
N GLN A 399 7.35 10.55 -4.53
CA GLN A 399 6.08 10.02 -4.02
C GLN A 399 5.16 9.59 -5.16
N ALA A 400 4.96 10.46 -6.17
CA ALA A 400 4.13 10.16 -7.33
C ALA A 400 4.64 8.92 -8.08
N LEU A 401 5.94 8.82 -8.32
CA LEU A 401 6.54 7.65 -8.98
C LEU A 401 6.33 6.36 -8.19
N ARG A 402 6.35 6.39 -6.85
CA ARG A 402 6.01 5.22 -6.02
C ARG A 402 4.54 4.82 -6.13
N GLU A 403 3.64 5.78 -6.31
CA GLU A 403 2.21 5.54 -6.49
C GLU A 403 1.84 5.15 -7.94
N PHE A 404 2.69 5.47 -8.91
CA PHE A 404 2.48 5.12 -10.32
C PHE A 404 2.54 3.61 -10.57
N THR A 405 1.74 3.14 -11.53
CA THR A 405 1.81 1.77 -12.05
C THR A 405 3.13 1.54 -12.80
N ILE A 406 3.45 0.28 -13.05
CA ILE A 406 4.67 -0.10 -13.79
C ILE A 406 4.69 0.54 -15.18
N GLU A 407 3.54 0.64 -15.84
CA GLU A 407 3.39 1.25 -17.15
C GLU A 407 3.69 2.75 -17.11
N LEU A 408 3.14 3.47 -16.13
CA LEU A 408 3.40 4.91 -15.95
C LEU A 408 4.85 5.20 -15.57
N ARG A 409 5.48 4.35 -14.75
CA ARG A 409 6.93 4.45 -14.48
C ARG A 409 7.74 4.24 -15.76
N GLY A 410 7.35 3.27 -16.59
CA GLY A 410 7.96 3.02 -17.90
C GLY A 410 7.84 4.21 -18.84
N GLN A 411 6.67 4.84 -18.89
CA GLN A 411 6.43 6.06 -19.67
C GLN A 411 7.23 7.23 -19.13
N PHE A 412 7.33 7.40 -17.82
CA PHE A 412 8.18 8.43 -17.20
C PHE A 412 9.66 8.24 -17.54
N LEU A 413 10.17 7.01 -17.44
CA LEU A 413 11.55 6.72 -17.80
C LEU A 413 11.81 6.99 -19.29
N LYS A 414 10.87 6.61 -20.17
CA LYS A 414 10.92 6.93 -21.60
C LYS A 414 10.88 8.43 -21.85
N PHE A 415 10.07 9.16 -21.11
CA PHE A 415 9.97 10.62 -21.22
C PHE A 415 11.29 11.30 -20.87
N MET A 416 12.00 10.83 -19.84
CA MET A 416 13.27 11.41 -19.39
C MET A 416 14.48 10.96 -20.22
N THR A 417 14.51 9.69 -20.66
CA THR A 417 15.72 9.05 -21.23
C THR A 417 15.56 8.56 -22.67
N GLY A 418 14.35 8.58 -23.22
CA GLY A 418 14.03 8.01 -24.53
C GLY A 418 13.82 6.49 -24.53
N THR A 419 14.14 5.78 -23.44
CA THR A 419 13.94 4.34 -23.27
C THR A 419 13.10 4.04 -22.04
N ASN A 420 12.28 2.99 -22.07
CA ASN A 420 11.53 2.52 -20.90
C ASN A 420 12.29 1.46 -20.08
N LYS A 421 13.58 1.29 -20.32
CA LYS A 421 14.43 0.26 -19.71
C LYS A 421 15.60 0.89 -18.97
N ILE A 422 15.88 0.39 -17.77
CA ILE A 422 17.07 0.75 -16.99
C ILE A 422 18.26 -0.06 -17.54
N PRO A 423 19.37 0.59 -17.96
CA PRO A 423 20.59 -0.12 -18.33
C PRO A 423 21.18 -0.86 -17.12
N LEU A 424 21.77 -2.05 -17.34
CA LEU A 424 22.27 -2.87 -16.24
C LEU A 424 23.40 -2.20 -15.43
N ASP A 425 24.22 -1.38 -16.09
CA ASP A 425 25.33 -0.66 -15.48
C ASP A 425 24.93 0.71 -14.91
N GLY A 426 23.63 1.02 -14.87
CA GLY A 426 23.10 2.33 -14.46
C GLY A 426 23.06 3.34 -15.61
N PHE A 427 22.84 4.61 -15.29
CA PHE A 427 22.69 5.68 -16.29
C PHE A 427 24.02 6.40 -16.52
N GLU A 428 24.52 6.34 -17.76
CA GLU A 428 25.64 7.15 -18.24
C GLU A 428 25.22 7.87 -19.52
N PRO A 429 25.00 9.20 -19.50
CA PRO A 429 25.12 10.14 -18.38
C PRO A 429 24.06 9.92 -17.26
N PRO A 430 24.29 10.41 -16.02
CA PRO A 430 23.35 10.23 -14.91
C PRO A 430 22.01 10.92 -15.19
N LEU A 431 20.97 10.54 -14.43
CA LEU A 431 19.69 11.25 -14.50
C LEU A 431 19.86 12.65 -13.91
N ASN A 432 19.30 13.67 -14.55
CA ASN A 432 19.42 15.06 -14.10
C ASN A 432 18.04 15.64 -13.79
N LEU A 433 17.84 16.14 -12.57
CA LEU A 433 16.62 16.86 -12.20
C LEU A 433 16.93 18.34 -11.99
N THR A 434 16.39 19.18 -12.85
CA THR A 434 16.70 20.62 -12.91
C THR A 434 15.47 21.44 -12.60
N LYS A 435 15.62 22.46 -11.76
CA LYS A 435 14.58 23.47 -11.55
C LYS A 435 14.29 24.22 -12.85
N SER A 436 13.01 24.35 -13.19
CA SER A 436 12.56 25.17 -14.31
C SER A 436 12.41 26.63 -13.91
N ASP A 437 12.76 27.53 -14.82
CA ASP A 437 12.44 28.97 -14.71
C ASP A 437 11.02 29.30 -15.20
N LEU A 438 10.25 28.29 -15.61
CA LEU A 438 8.89 28.43 -16.12
C LEU A 438 7.87 28.57 -14.99
N ASP A 439 6.72 29.16 -15.32
CA ASP A 439 5.58 29.30 -14.43
C ASP A 439 5.14 27.94 -13.83
N PRO A 440 4.71 27.87 -12.57
CA PRO A 440 4.20 26.66 -11.93
C PRO A 440 3.00 25.98 -12.64
N GLN A 441 2.38 26.61 -13.65
CA GLN A 441 1.36 25.98 -14.49
C GLN A 441 1.91 25.30 -15.75
N ALA A 442 3.18 25.51 -16.07
CA ALA A 442 3.83 24.89 -17.22
C ALA A 442 3.97 23.37 -17.04
N LEU A 443 4.01 22.64 -18.16
CA LEU A 443 4.35 21.22 -18.18
C LEU A 443 5.85 21.02 -17.92
N PRO A 444 6.24 19.89 -17.32
CA PRO A 444 7.65 19.53 -17.25
C PRO A 444 8.20 19.30 -18.66
N ARG A 445 9.50 19.56 -18.84
CA ARG A 445 10.20 19.35 -20.11
C ARG A 445 11.34 18.36 -19.92
N THR A 446 11.72 17.67 -20.98
CA THR A 446 12.88 16.77 -20.94
C THR A 446 13.86 17.07 -22.05
N HIS A 447 15.12 16.76 -21.77
CA HIS A 447 16.18 16.69 -22.76
C HIS A 447 16.76 15.29 -22.71
N THR A 448 16.20 14.40 -23.53
CA THR A 448 16.52 12.96 -23.51
C THR A 448 18.00 12.68 -23.79
N CYS A 449 18.65 13.49 -24.63
CA CYS A 449 20.10 13.38 -24.88
C CYS A 449 20.97 13.54 -23.61
N PHE A 450 20.44 14.17 -22.56
CA PHE A 450 21.14 14.44 -21.30
C PHE A 450 20.48 13.76 -20.10
N ASN A 451 19.52 12.86 -20.34
CA ASN A 451 18.71 12.23 -19.29
C ASN A 451 18.14 13.26 -18.30
N GLN A 452 17.71 14.43 -18.79
CA GLN A 452 17.35 15.58 -17.97
C GLN A 452 15.85 15.81 -17.94
N LEU A 453 15.31 15.98 -16.73
CA LEU A 453 13.97 16.51 -16.46
C LEU A 453 14.08 17.93 -15.92
N VAL A 454 13.44 18.87 -16.61
CA VAL A 454 13.28 20.27 -16.21
C VAL A 454 11.89 20.42 -15.60
N LEU A 455 11.84 20.53 -14.28
CA LEU A 455 10.61 20.42 -13.49
C LEU A 455 10.25 21.79 -12.88
N PRO A 456 9.09 22.38 -13.23
CA PRO A 456 8.56 23.58 -12.58
C PRO A 456 8.33 23.39 -11.08
N GLU A 457 8.43 24.48 -10.32
CA GLU A 457 8.19 24.48 -8.88
C GLU A 457 6.68 24.51 -8.61
N TYR A 458 6.04 23.35 -8.76
CA TYR A 458 4.60 23.17 -8.54
C TYR A 458 4.22 23.54 -7.10
N THR A 459 3.01 24.08 -6.94
CA THR A 459 2.52 24.58 -5.64
C THR A 459 1.81 23.51 -4.82
N SER A 460 1.41 22.38 -5.42
CA SER A 460 0.81 21.24 -4.72
C SER A 460 1.19 19.90 -5.34
N TYR A 461 1.03 18.82 -4.57
CA TYR A 461 1.23 17.44 -5.02
C TYR A 461 0.30 17.08 -6.18
N GLU A 462 -0.96 17.50 -6.09
CA GLU A 462 -1.99 17.23 -7.10
C GLU A 462 -1.62 17.85 -8.44
N THR A 463 -1.15 19.11 -8.45
CA THR A 463 -0.68 19.76 -9.68
C THR A 463 0.54 19.04 -10.25
N LEU A 464 1.49 18.60 -9.42
CA LEU A 464 2.63 17.81 -9.91
C LEU A 464 2.15 16.51 -10.58
N VAL A 465 1.28 15.75 -9.91
CA VAL A 465 0.77 14.48 -10.44
C VAL A 465 0.03 14.70 -11.75
N GLU A 466 -0.86 15.70 -11.80
CA GLU A 466 -1.61 16.05 -13.01
C GLU A 466 -0.67 16.41 -14.17
N LYS A 467 0.27 17.33 -13.96
CA LYS A 467 1.16 17.84 -15.01
C LYS A 467 2.18 16.79 -15.48
N VAL A 468 2.75 16.02 -14.56
CA VAL A 468 3.68 14.93 -14.89
C VAL A 468 2.95 13.83 -15.64
N THR A 469 1.78 13.39 -15.15
CA THR A 469 0.98 12.35 -15.82
C THR A 469 0.55 12.80 -17.21
N PHE A 470 0.10 14.04 -17.36
CA PHE A 470 -0.23 14.61 -18.66
C PHE A 470 0.98 14.61 -19.61
N ALA A 471 2.14 15.07 -19.15
CA ALA A 471 3.35 15.12 -19.97
C ALA A 471 3.82 13.73 -20.43
N ILE A 472 3.87 12.74 -19.54
CA ILE A 472 4.37 11.40 -19.90
C ILE A 472 3.40 10.61 -20.79
N THR A 473 2.10 10.89 -20.71
CA THR A 473 1.07 10.22 -21.53
C THR A 473 0.90 10.85 -22.91
N ASN A 474 1.25 12.14 -23.06
CA ASN A 474 1.13 12.89 -24.32
C ASN A 474 2.49 13.19 -24.97
N ALA A 475 3.57 12.62 -24.44
CA ALA A 475 4.89 12.67 -25.06
C ALA A 475 4.97 11.64 -26.19
N GLU A 476 4.42 11.99 -27.35
CA GLU A 476 4.77 11.31 -28.59
C GLU A 476 6.21 11.69 -28.93
N GLY A 477 7.10 10.69 -28.98
CA GLY A 477 8.47 10.88 -29.43
C GLY A 477 8.50 11.34 -30.89
N PHE A 478 9.68 11.68 -31.41
CA PHE A 478 9.91 11.88 -32.84
C PHE A 478 9.65 10.57 -33.62
N GLU A 479 8.40 10.20 -33.82
CA GLU A 479 7.99 9.32 -34.90
C GLU A 479 7.89 10.21 -36.14
N LEU A 480 8.84 10.03 -37.07
CA LEU A 480 8.80 10.65 -38.39
C LEU A 480 7.45 10.29 -39.02
N SER A 481 6.60 11.31 -39.19
CA SER A 481 5.38 11.25 -39.99
C SER A 481 5.70 11.24 -41.48
#